data_AF-A0A0L0MZX3-F1
#
_entry.id   AF-A0A0L0MZX3-F1
#
_cell.length_a   1.000
_cell.length_b   1.000
_cell.length_c   1.000
_cell.angle_alpha   90.00
_cell.angle_beta   90.00
_cell.angle_gamma   90.00
#
_symmetry.space_group_name_H-M   'P 1'
#
loop_
_entity.id
_entity.type
_entity.pdbx_description
1 polymer ?
#
loop_
_entity_poly.entity_id
_entity_poly.type
_entity_poly.pdbx_seq_one_letter_code
_entity_poly.pdbx_strand_id
1 'polypeptide(L)'
;MFSSQSLGVQCLEPRGEVWRPQNARPEEKLLKIVTDKNINGVNHLFGLGELDGTSKLYEELQFGNPRRLRTAAAGHSNPRCFTSVVVCPYGRQLEEYRSVVELLTVVRDAIKAHQSLYKDAKILHQDVSVNNILISTGKINGQQPQGMLIDLDAALELDFGPMNPNELIGTRPFMAIGLLQGQPHTYRHDLESFLYVLLWAAICGDKDEPPEASRLQRWPSGRFVDCARNKLYDMGEEGFAKLIAELPQELEGIEQVLQDLRQALFMVQNGSISTSTDLREEGVDGLYGRMLYIFDVAIAERVGK
;
A
#
# COMPACT_ATOMS: atom_id res chain seq x y z
N MET A 1 43.20 -3.58 -15.27
CA MET A 1 42.18 -2.90 -16.09
C MET A 1 40.81 -3.45 -15.66
N PHE A 2 40.26 -2.92 -14.57
CA PHE A 2 38.86 -3.09 -14.22
C PHE A 2 38.41 -1.71 -13.76
N SER A 3 37.60 -1.08 -14.61
CA SER A 3 37.06 0.25 -14.40
C SER A 3 35.92 0.15 -13.40
N SER A 4 36.07 0.78 -12.24
CA SER A 4 34.99 1.04 -11.30
C SER A 4 34.06 2.09 -11.93
N GLN A 5 32.96 1.65 -12.52
CA GLN A 5 31.89 2.58 -12.88
C GLN A 5 31.23 3.05 -11.58
N SER A 6 31.48 4.31 -11.24
CA SER A 6 30.73 5.07 -10.26
C SER A 6 29.27 5.14 -10.70
N LEU A 7 28.40 4.35 -10.06
CA LEU A 7 26.96 4.59 -10.10
C LEU A 7 26.73 5.90 -9.36
N GLY A 8 26.45 6.96 -10.11
CA GLY A 8 26.10 8.26 -9.57
C GLY A 8 24.84 8.14 -8.74
N VAL A 9 25.00 8.21 -7.41
CA VAL A 9 23.91 8.29 -6.44
C VAL A 9 23.43 9.74 -6.43
N GLN A 10 22.58 10.08 -7.39
CA GLN A 10 21.71 11.25 -7.31
C GLN A 10 20.32 10.74 -6.92
N CYS A 11 19.60 11.51 -6.10
CA CYS A 11 18.20 11.33 -5.71
C CYS A 11 17.96 10.52 -4.43
N LEU A 12 18.10 11.18 -3.29
CA LEU A 12 17.45 10.79 -2.04
C LEU A 12 16.54 11.95 -1.63
N GLU A 13 15.28 11.67 -1.32
CA GLU A 13 14.38 12.63 -0.66
C GLU A 13 14.04 12.13 0.74
N PRO A 14 14.11 12.99 1.78
CA PRO A 14 13.72 12.61 3.12
C PRO A 14 12.20 12.54 3.23
N ARG A 15 11.65 11.39 3.62
CA ARG A 15 10.26 11.29 4.09
C ARG A 15 10.20 11.50 5.61
N GLY A 16 9.39 12.48 6.03
CA GLY A 16 8.87 12.61 7.40
C GLY A 16 9.87 12.90 8.53
N GLU A 17 9.98 14.17 8.93
CA GLU A 17 10.70 14.57 10.15
C GLU A 17 9.83 14.29 11.40
N VAL A 18 10.04 13.15 12.09
CA VAL A 18 9.28 12.83 13.30
C VAL A 18 10.18 12.44 14.46
N TRP A 19 10.09 13.21 15.55
CA TRP A 19 10.74 12.93 16.82
C TRP A 19 10.06 11.73 17.52
N ARG A 20 10.74 10.59 17.68
CA ARG A 20 10.18 9.38 18.35
C ARG A 20 11.18 8.72 19.34
N PRO A 21 10.71 7.87 20.29
CA PRO A 21 11.55 7.22 21.31
C PRO A 21 12.48 6.11 20.75
N GLN A 22 13.56 5.80 21.47
CA GLN A 22 14.81 5.18 20.99
C GLN A 22 14.84 3.63 20.85
N ASN A 23 13.74 2.91 21.06
CA ASN A 23 13.73 1.44 20.88
C ASN A 23 13.48 1.11 19.40
N ALA A 24 14.35 0.32 18.75
CA ALA A 24 14.29 -0.02 17.31
C ALA A 24 12.85 -0.20 16.79
N ARG A 25 12.47 0.66 15.84
CA ARG A 25 11.09 0.81 15.33
C ARG A 25 10.61 -0.49 14.66
N PRO A 26 9.30 -0.82 14.70
CA PRO A 26 8.74 -1.94 13.95
C PRO A 26 9.08 -1.87 12.45
N GLU A 27 8.85 -0.73 11.80
CA GLU A 27 9.07 -0.55 10.36
C GLU A 27 10.51 -0.86 9.93
N GLU A 28 11.51 -0.34 10.64
CA GLU A 28 12.92 -0.54 10.31
C GLU A 28 13.32 -2.01 10.31
N LYS A 29 12.82 -2.77 11.31
CA LYS A 29 13.03 -4.22 11.40
C LYS A 29 12.38 -4.94 10.22
N LEU A 30 11.16 -4.54 9.85
CA LEU A 30 10.45 -5.11 8.71
C LEU A 30 11.15 -4.80 7.39
N LEU A 31 11.60 -3.55 7.19
CA LEU A 31 12.39 -3.15 6.01
C LEU A 31 13.72 -3.90 5.92
N LYS A 32 14.35 -4.22 7.06
CA LYS A 32 15.51 -5.10 7.08
C LYS A 32 15.17 -6.51 6.60
N ILE A 33 14.07 -7.10 7.07
CA ILE A 33 13.61 -8.42 6.60
C ILE A 33 13.34 -8.39 5.07
N VAL A 34 12.66 -7.34 4.59
CA VAL A 34 12.37 -7.11 3.16
C VAL A 34 13.66 -7.02 2.33
N THR A 35 14.68 -6.35 2.87
CA THR A 35 16.00 -6.20 2.23
C THR A 35 16.78 -7.52 2.22
N ASP A 36 16.87 -8.19 3.37
CA ASP A 36 17.61 -9.44 3.51
C ASP A 36 16.99 -10.57 2.65
N LYS A 37 15.67 -10.57 2.48
CA LYS A 37 14.93 -11.52 1.64
C LYS A 37 14.78 -11.07 0.18
N ASN A 38 15.26 -9.88 -0.18
CA ASN A 38 15.17 -9.31 -1.53
C ASN A 38 13.73 -9.33 -2.10
N ILE A 39 12.77 -8.88 -1.31
CA ILE A 39 11.35 -8.84 -1.66
C ILE A 39 11.12 -7.78 -2.75
N ASN A 40 10.52 -8.16 -3.88
CA ASN A 40 10.30 -7.25 -5.00
C ASN A 40 9.09 -6.33 -4.78
N GLY A 41 9.16 -5.10 -5.33
CA GLY A 41 8.04 -4.16 -5.37
C GLY A 41 7.70 -3.49 -4.04
N VAL A 42 8.58 -3.60 -3.05
CA VAL A 42 8.49 -2.95 -1.74
C VAL A 42 9.75 -2.14 -1.49
N ASN A 43 9.63 -1.11 -0.66
CA ASN A 43 10.75 -0.31 -0.19
C ASN A 43 11.83 -1.14 0.53
N HIS A 44 13.09 -0.91 0.19
CA HIS A 44 14.25 -1.52 0.84
C HIS A 44 14.98 -0.52 1.76
N LEU A 45 15.69 -1.05 2.75
CA LEU A 45 16.55 -0.27 3.63
C LEU A 45 17.89 0.02 2.96
N PHE A 46 18.20 1.29 2.69
CA PHE A 46 19.45 1.70 2.01
C PHE A 46 20.59 2.11 2.96
N GLY A 47 20.38 2.06 4.29
CA GLY A 47 21.42 2.28 5.29
C GLY A 47 20.84 2.54 6.68
N LEU A 48 21.51 2.02 7.72
CA LEU A 48 21.19 2.33 9.12
C LEU A 48 22.36 3.06 9.76
N GLY A 49 22.24 4.36 9.96
CA GLY A 49 23.15 5.14 10.76
C GLY A 49 22.41 5.69 11.97
N GLU A 50 22.81 5.31 13.19
CA GLU A 50 22.51 6.13 14.37
C GLU A 50 23.29 7.44 14.20
N LEU A 51 22.59 8.48 13.75
CA LEU A 51 23.21 9.76 13.47
C LEU A 51 23.09 10.65 14.70
N ASP A 52 24.22 10.89 15.36
CA ASP A 52 24.38 11.88 16.45
C ASP A 52 24.14 13.35 16.00
N GLY A 53 23.59 13.55 14.81
CA GLY A 53 23.29 14.86 14.25
C GLY A 53 23.17 14.81 12.75
N THR A 54 22.34 15.71 12.21
CA THR A 54 22.06 15.82 10.77
C THR A 54 23.34 16.02 9.95
N SER A 55 24.38 16.67 10.49
CA SER A 55 25.62 17.01 9.77
C SER A 55 26.36 15.84 9.11
N LYS A 56 26.35 14.63 9.70
CA LYS A 56 27.02 13.45 9.11
C LYS A 56 26.26 12.89 7.90
N LEU A 57 24.92 12.96 7.92
CA LEU A 57 24.06 12.47 6.84
C LEU A 57 24.26 13.28 5.55
N TYR A 58 24.59 14.58 5.65
CA TYR A 58 24.89 15.43 4.48
C TYR A 58 26.32 15.25 3.95
N GLU A 59 27.29 14.90 4.81
CA GLU A 59 28.68 14.62 4.43
C GLU A 59 28.80 13.30 3.64
N GLU A 60 28.07 12.26 4.07
CA GLU A 60 28.11 10.94 3.43
C GLU A 60 27.26 10.87 2.16
N LEU A 61 26.23 11.73 2.01
CA LEU A 61 25.28 11.68 0.89
C LEU A 61 25.42 12.84 -0.13
N GLN A 62 26.47 13.68 -0.04
CA GLN A 62 26.75 14.81 -0.96
C GLN A 62 25.56 15.75 -1.21
N PHE A 63 24.72 16.01 -0.21
CA PHE A 63 23.64 16.98 -0.35
C PHE A 63 24.16 18.43 -0.23
N GLY A 64 23.68 19.30 -1.13
CA GLY A 64 24.08 20.71 -1.23
C GLY A 64 23.85 21.54 0.05
N ASN A 65 24.57 22.68 0.13
CA ASN A 65 24.81 23.49 1.32
C ASN A 65 23.57 23.85 2.19
N PRO A 66 23.69 23.80 3.54
CA PRO A 66 22.55 23.93 4.46
C PRO A 66 22.09 25.38 4.71
N ARG A 67 20.78 25.58 4.88
CA ARG A 67 20.23 26.71 5.65
C ARG A 67 20.18 26.33 7.13
N ARG A 68 20.89 27.08 7.98
CA ARG A 68 20.98 26.86 9.43
C ARG A 68 19.61 27.03 10.12
N LEU A 69 19.11 25.99 10.78
CA LEU A 69 18.06 26.10 11.80
C LEU A 69 18.71 26.10 13.19
N ARG A 70 18.33 27.08 14.03
CA ARG A 70 18.86 27.28 15.39
C ARG A 70 18.25 26.24 16.34
N THR A 71 19.10 25.56 17.10
CA THR A 71 18.70 24.71 18.23
C THR A 71 18.36 25.57 19.46
N ALA A 72 17.20 25.31 20.07
CA ALA A 72 16.84 25.84 21.38
C ALA A 72 17.32 24.88 22.49
N ALA A 73 17.69 25.46 23.64
CA ALA A 73 18.47 24.85 24.71
C ALA A 73 17.71 23.76 25.52
N ALA A 74 18.53 22.91 26.16
CA ALA A 74 18.20 21.69 26.86
C ALA A 74 17.27 21.85 28.08
N GLY A 75 16.35 20.91 28.22
CA GLY A 75 15.57 20.65 29.43
C GLY A 75 14.91 19.28 29.36
N HIS A 76 15.37 18.34 30.20
CA HIS A 76 14.77 17.04 30.55
C HIS A 76 13.83 16.40 29.52
N SER A 77 14.38 15.90 28.41
CA SER A 77 13.62 15.14 27.43
C SER A 77 14.26 13.78 27.19
N ASN A 78 13.44 12.74 27.29
CA ASN A 78 13.67 11.38 26.80
C ASN A 78 14.48 11.46 25.49
N PRO A 79 15.65 10.79 25.34
CA PRO A 79 16.48 10.92 24.14
C PRO A 79 15.64 10.58 22.91
N ARG A 80 15.37 11.60 22.10
CA ARG A 80 14.61 11.46 20.85
C ARG A 80 15.66 11.39 19.75
N CYS A 81 15.76 10.24 19.07
CA CYS A 81 16.63 10.12 17.92
C CYS A 81 15.91 10.62 16.66
N PHE A 82 16.65 11.29 15.79
CA PHE A 82 16.20 11.60 14.44
C PHE A 82 16.55 10.41 13.56
N THR A 83 15.54 9.79 12.94
CA THR A 83 15.72 8.70 11.98
C THR A 83 15.15 9.17 10.65
N SER A 84 15.97 9.21 9.62
CA SER A 84 15.54 9.45 8.25
C SER A 84 15.67 8.15 7.48
N VAL A 85 14.54 7.62 6.99
CA VAL A 85 14.55 6.50 6.04
C VAL A 85 14.63 7.11 4.66
N VAL A 86 15.72 6.81 3.97
CA VAL A 86 15.86 7.11 2.55
C VAL A 86 15.37 5.91 1.77
N VAL A 87 14.29 6.08 1.04
CA VAL A 87 13.64 5.01 0.29
C VAL A 87 13.78 5.24 -1.20
N CYS A 88 14.17 4.18 -1.90
CA CYS A 88 14.41 4.16 -3.34
C CYS A 88 13.71 2.92 -3.94
N PRO A 89 13.05 3.08 -5.11
CA PRO A 89 12.96 4.28 -5.92
C PRO A 89 11.85 5.24 -5.47
N TYR A 90 11.95 6.46 -5.99
CA TYR A 90 10.89 7.45 -5.91
C TYR A 90 9.81 7.13 -6.95
N GLY A 91 8.59 7.56 -6.64
CA GLY A 91 7.43 7.35 -7.51
C GLY A 91 6.43 8.48 -7.36
N ARG A 92 5.53 8.55 -8.34
CA ARG A 92 4.36 9.43 -8.30
C ARG A 92 3.28 8.80 -7.44
N GLN A 93 2.40 9.61 -6.87
CA GLN A 93 1.25 9.06 -6.16
C GLN A 93 0.34 8.30 -7.12
N LEU A 94 -0.40 7.31 -6.61
CA LEU A 94 -1.31 6.51 -7.42
C LEU A 94 -2.32 7.38 -8.19
N GLU A 95 -2.80 8.45 -7.58
CA GLU A 95 -3.79 9.40 -8.12
C GLU A 95 -3.29 10.14 -9.37
N GLU A 96 -1.96 10.21 -9.57
CA GLU A 96 -1.37 10.85 -10.74
C GLU A 96 -1.37 9.94 -11.99
N TYR A 97 -2.05 8.80 -11.98
CA TYR A 97 -2.10 7.89 -13.13
C TYR A 97 -2.58 8.61 -14.41
N ARG A 98 -2.00 8.23 -15.54
CA ARG A 98 -2.22 8.89 -16.85
C ARG A 98 -3.09 8.07 -17.79
N SER A 99 -3.33 6.80 -17.47
CA SER A 99 -4.19 5.92 -18.25
C SER A 99 -4.73 4.78 -17.39
N VAL A 100 -5.83 4.18 -17.82
CA VAL A 100 -6.38 2.95 -17.22
C VAL A 100 -5.33 1.83 -17.19
N VAL A 101 -4.52 1.70 -18.25
CA VAL A 101 -3.46 0.68 -18.31
C VAL A 101 -2.40 0.92 -17.23
N GLU A 102 -1.99 2.17 -17.01
CA GLU A 102 -1.03 2.50 -15.94
C GLU A 102 -1.63 2.19 -14.57
N LEU A 103 -2.87 2.63 -14.29
CA LEU A 103 -3.56 2.35 -13.02
C LEU A 103 -3.65 0.84 -12.74
N LEU A 104 -4.13 0.06 -13.71
CA LEU A 104 -4.25 -1.40 -13.57
C LEU A 104 -2.89 -2.06 -13.38
N THR A 105 -1.87 -1.60 -14.10
CA THR A 105 -0.51 -2.16 -14.00
C THR A 105 0.11 -1.90 -12.63
N VAL A 106 -0.04 -0.68 -12.11
CA VAL A 106 0.47 -0.26 -10.81
C VAL A 106 -0.18 -1.05 -9.68
N VAL A 107 -1.52 -1.16 -9.68
CA VAL A 107 -2.25 -1.92 -8.65
C VAL A 107 -1.91 -3.41 -8.72
N ARG A 108 -1.81 -3.99 -9.92
CA ARG A 108 -1.37 -5.39 -10.09
C ARG A 108 0.02 -5.61 -9.50
N ASP A 109 0.97 -4.73 -9.81
CA ASP A 109 2.34 -4.85 -9.31
C ASP A 109 2.40 -4.70 -7.78
N ALA A 110 1.56 -3.83 -7.20
CA ALA A 110 1.41 -3.72 -5.74
C ALA A 110 0.80 -4.99 -5.11
N ILE A 111 -0.13 -5.68 -5.78
CA ILE A 111 -0.64 -6.99 -5.34
C ILE A 111 0.47 -8.05 -5.38
N LYS A 112 1.34 -8.04 -6.40
CA LYS A 112 2.51 -8.94 -6.46
C LYS A 112 3.49 -8.67 -5.31
N ALA A 113 3.75 -7.40 -5.01
CA ALA A 113 4.57 -6.99 -3.88
C ALA A 113 3.97 -7.48 -2.54
N HIS A 114 2.66 -7.30 -2.36
CA HIS A 114 1.92 -7.82 -1.21
C HIS A 114 2.01 -9.35 -1.09
N GLN A 115 1.87 -10.08 -2.20
CA GLN A 115 2.01 -11.53 -2.24
C GLN A 115 3.39 -11.97 -1.75
N SER A 116 4.47 -11.32 -2.20
CA SER A 116 5.83 -11.62 -1.75
C SER A 116 6.05 -11.25 -0.28
N LEU A 117 5.50 -10.13 0.22
CA LEU A 117 5.53 -9.82 1.65
C LEU A 117 4.88 -10.93 2.47
N TYR A 118 3.68 -11.36 2.09
CA TYR A 118 2.95 -12.36 2.84
C TYR A 118 3.62 -13.75 2.79
N LYS A 119 3.97 -14.22 1.59
CA LYS A 119 4.49 -15.58 1.39
C LYS A 119 5.95 -15.72 1.79
N ASP A 120 6.80 -14.79 1.36
CA ASP A 120 8.25 -14.90 1.46
C ASP A 120 8.77 -14.19 2.72
N ALA A 121 8.24 -13.00 3.02
CA ALA A 121 8.66 -12.23 4.19
C ALA A 121 7.95 -12.64 5.49
N LYS A 122 6.76 -13.27 5.40
CA LYS A 122 5.85 -13.51 6.54
C LYS A 122 5.36 -12.21 7.17
N ILE A 123 5.09 -11.21 6.33
CA ILE A 123 4.63 -9.88 6.73
C ILE A 123 3.26 -9.61 6.12
N LEU A 124 2.31 -9.16 6.94
CA LEU A 124 1.01 -8.64 6.53
C LEU A 124 1.06 -7.12 6.53
N HIS A 125 0.56 -6.45 5.49
CA HIS A 125 0.73 -5.01 5.34
C HIS A 125 -0.18 -4.20 6.27
N GLN A 126 -1.43 -4.65 6.43
CA GLN A 126 -2.48 -4.06 7.26
C GLN A 126 -3.00 -2.66 6.90
N ASP A 127 -2.24 -1.87 6.15
CA ASP A 127 -2.67 -0.52 5.75
C ASP A 127 -2.58 -0.26 4.23
N VAL A 128 -3.16 -1.16 3.43
CA VAL A 128 -3.25 -0.94 1.98
C VAL A 128 -4.19 0.23 1.70
N SER A 129 -3.67 1.30 1.11
CA SER A 129 -4.40 2.54 0.77
C SER A 129 -3.83 3.21 -0.47
N VAL A 130 -4.54 4.18 -1.05
CA VAL A 130 -4.06 4.95 -2.22
C VAL A 130 -2.73 5.68 -1.94
N ASN A 131 -2.51 6.10 -0.69
CA ASN A 131 -1.28 6.79 -0.25
C ASN A 131 -0.08 5.86 -0.12
N ASN A 132 -0.34 4.56 0.03
CA ASN A 132 0.68 3.53 0.26
C ASN A 132 1.03 2.76 -1.02
N ILE A 133 0.57 3.24 -2.18
CA ILE A 133 0.92 2.69 -3.49
C ILE A 133 1.53 3.79 -4.36
N LEU A 134 2.71 3.53 -4.90
CA LEU A 134 3.41 4.47 -5.77
C LEU A 134 3.52 3.96 -7.20
N ILE A 135 3.43 4.88 -8.16
CA ILE A 135 3.81 4.67 -9.55
C ILE A 135 5.33 4.85 -9.63
N SER A 136 6.06 3.75 -9.77
CA SER A 136 7.51 3.75 -9.93
C SER A 136 7.92 4.41 -11.24
N THR A 137 8.92 5.27 -11.18
CA THR A 137 9.50 5.96 -12.34
C THR A 137 10.90 5.45 -12.69
N GLY A 138 11.40 4.44 -11.97
CA GLY A 138 12.78 3.95 -12.03
C GLY A 138 12.91 2.44 -12.15
N LYS A 139 14.17 1.98 -12.21
CA LYS A 139 14.52 0.56 -12.12
C LYS A 139 14.80 0.20 -10.65
N ILE A 140 14.25 -0.91 -10.18
CA ILE A 140 14.58 -1.54 -8.89
C ILE A 140 15.28 -2.85 -9.19
N ASN A 141 16.52 -3.02 -8.74
CA ASN A 141 17.26 -4.29 -8.90
C ASN A 141 17.28 -4.80 -10.37
N GLY A 142 17.35 -3.89 -11.34
CA GLY A 142 17.34 -4.21 -12.78
C GLY A 142 15.94 -4.49 -13.38
N GLN A 143 14.90 -4.63 -12.55
CA GLN A 143 13.50 -4.73 -12.96
C GLN A 143 12.84 -3.35 -12.99
N GLN A 144 11.75 -3.21 -13.76
CA GLN A 144 10.91 -2.00 -13.78
C GLN A 144 9.49 -2.36 -13.33
N PRO A 145 9.26 -2.71 -12.05
CA PRO A 145 7.90 -2.72 -11.55
C PRO A 145 7.33 -1.32 -11.72
N GLN A 146 6.12 -1.19 -12.25
CA GLN A 146 5.47 0.10 -12.40
C GLN A 146 4.74 0.50 -11.13
N GLY A 147 4.34 -0.47 -10.30
CA GLY A 147 3.75 -0.23 -8.98
C GLY A 147 4.61 -0.71 -7.83
N MET A 148 4.55 0.01 -6.72
CA MET A 148 5.19 -0.37 -5.46
C MET A 148 4.23 -0.22 -4.30
N LEU A 149 4.28 -1.17 -3.37
CA LEU A 149 3.61 -1.10 -2.08
C LEU A 149 4.61 -0.60 -1.04
N ILE A 150 4.25 0.47 -0.33
CA ILE A 150 5.14 1.18 0.60
C ILE A 150 4.49 1.31 1.97
N ASP A 151 5.27 1.77 2.95
CA ASP A 151 4.84 2.04 4.33
C ASP A 151 4.52 0.76 5.13
N LEU A 152 5.50 0.32 5.92
CA LEU A 152 5.37 -0.85 6.80
C LEU A 152 5.20 -0.45 8.28
N ASP A 153 4.87 0.81 8.58
CA ASP A 153 4.68 1.27 9.97
C ASP A 153 3.55 0.51 10.68
N ALA A 154 2.50 0.15 9.94
CA ALA A 154 1.33 -0.57 10.42
C ALA A 154 1.43 -2.09 10.25
N ALA A 155 2.51 -2.59 9.64
CA ALA A 155 2.60 -3.98 9.21
C ALA A 155 2.85 -4.95 10.37
N LEU A 156 2.40 -6.19 10.16
CA LEU A 156 2.48 -7.27 11.13
C LEU A 156 3.40 -8.38 10.63
N GLU A 157 4.44 -8.68 11.41
CA GLU A 157 5.21 -9.92 11.24
C GLU A 157 4.42 -11.10 11.81
N LEU A 158 4.06 -12.05 10.95
CA LEU A 158 3.13 -13.14 11.26
C LEU A 158 3.67 -14.10 12.34
N ASP A 159 5.00 -14.24 12.43
CA ASP A 159 5.64 -15.10 13.42
C ASP A 159 5.53 -14.57 14.86
N PHE A 160 5.34 -13.25 15.03
CA PHE A 160 5.16 -12.61 16.34
C PHE A 160 3.70 -12.32 16.69
N GLY A 161 2.84 -12.11 15.69
CA GLY A 161 1.45 -11.75 15.91
C GLY A 161 1.26 -10.29 16.38
N PRO A 162 0.01 -9.82 16.45
CA PRO A 162 -0.28 -8.43 16.78
C PRO A 162 0.04 -8.14 18.25
N MET A 163 0.62 -6.96 18.53
CA MET A 163 0.83 -6.48 19.90
C MET A 163 -0.49 -6.37 20.67
N ASN A 164 -1.54 -5.87 20.00
CA ASN A 164 -2.89 -5.76 20.52
C ASN A 164 -3.88 -6.45 19.56
N PRO A 165 -4.38 -7.66 19.86
CA PRO A 165 -5.29 -8.39 18.96
C PRO A 165 -6.64 -7.69 18.69
N ASN A 166 -7.04 -6.75 19.54
CA ASN A 166 -8.29 -6.00 19.43
C ASN A 166 -8.09 -4.62 18.76
N GLU A 167 -6.86 -4.25 18.42
CA GLU A 167 -6.57 -2.98 17.79
C GLU A 167 -6.95 -3.03 16.31
N LEU A 168 -7.77 -2.06 15.90
CA LEU A 168 -8.23 -1.94 14.52
C LEU A 168 -7.26 -1.03 13.77
N ILE A 169 -6.37 -1.65 12.99
CA ILE A 169 -5.31 -0.99 12.24
C ILE A 169 -5.74 -0.79 10.77
N GLY A 170 -5.35 0.34 10.20
CA GLY A 170 -5.52 0.66 8.78
C GLY A 170 -6.23 1.98 8.51
N THR A 171 -6.37 2.31 7.23
CA THR A 171 -7.03 3.52 6.75
C THR A 171 -8.51 3.25 6.48
N ARG A 172 -9.41 3.94 7.20
CA ARG A 172 -10.85 3.62 7.28
C ARG A 172 -11.57 3.38 5.93
N PRO A 173 -11.43 4.24 4.90
CA PRO A 173 -12.00 3.97 3.57
C PRO A 173 -11.56 2.64 2.95
N PHE A 174 -10.41 2.10 3.33
CA PHE A 174 -9.81 0.91 2.71
C PHE A 174 -9.85 -0.32 3.63
N MET A 175 -10.23 -0.19 4.89
CA MET A 175 -10.40 -1.35 5.79
C MET A 175 -11.46 -2.34 5.27
N ALA A 176 -11.13 -3.62 5.29
CA ALA A 176 -12.04 -4.68 4.88
C ALA A 176 -13.28 -4.82 5.79
N ILE A 177 -14.39 -5.33 5.24
CA ILE A 177 -15.66 -5.51 5.96
C ILE A 177 -15.48 -6.43 7.17
N GLY A 178 -14.82 -7.58 6.98
CA GLY A 178 -14.57 -8.54 8.07
C GLY A 178 -13.78 -7.91 9.21
N LEU A 179 -12.73 -7.16 8.87
CA LEU A 179 -11.91 -6.41 9.82
C LEU A 179 -12.74 -5.37 10.61
N LEU A 180 -13.58 -4.59 9.93
CA LEU A 180 -14.48 -3.62 10.56
C LEU A 180 -15.55 -4.27 11.46
N GLN A 181 -15.83 -5.56 11.26
CA GLN A 181 -16.73 -6.38 12.09
C GLN A 181 -16.00 -7.09 13.24
N GLY A 182 -14.71 -6.81 13.44
CA GLY A 182 -13.90 -7.36 14.53
C GLY A 182 -13.24 -8.70 14.22
N GLN A 183 -13.16 -9.11 12.95
CA GLN A 183 -12.35 -10.26 12.57
C GLN A 183 -10.86 -9.90 12.62
N PRO A 184 -9.97 -10.84 13.00
CA PRO A 184 -8.53 -10.64 12.90
C PRO A 184 -8.10 -10.30 11.46
N HIS A 185 -7.09 -9.45 11.32
CA HIS A 185 -6.55 -9.09 10.01
C HIS A 185 -5.91 -10.31 9.33
N THR A 186 -6.11 -10.45 8.01
CA THR A 186 -5.58 -11.56 7.21
C THR A 186 -5.16 -11.04 5.83
N TYR A 187 -4.44 -11.86 5.05
CA TYR A 187 -4.05 -11.49 3.68
C TYR A 187 -5.25 -11.12 2.79
N ARG A 188 -6.40 -11.81 2.99
CA ARG A 188 -7.63 -11.52 2.26
C ARG A 188 -8.12 -10.10 2.52
N HIS A 189 -7.98 -9.61 3.76
CA HIS A 189 -8.40 -8.26 4.11
C HIS A 189 -7.56 -7.21 3.36
N ASP A 190 -6.24 -7.39 3.24
CA ASP A 190 -5.39 -6.53 2.40
C ASP A 190 -5.77 -6.64 0.90
N LEU A 191 -6.11 -7.84 0.42
CA LEU A 191 -6.60 -8.04 -0.95
C LEU A 191 -7.96 -7.37 -1.22
N GLU A 192 -8.85 -7.35 -0.23
CA GLU A 192 -10.10 -6.59 -0.28
C GLU A 192 -9.84 -5.08 -0.33
N SER A 193 -8.84 -4.59 0.41
CA SER A 193 -8.41 -3.19 0.35
C SER A 193 -7.93 -2.78 -1.04
N PHE A 194 -7.28 -3.65 -1.82
CA PHE A 194 -6.88 -3.34 -3.20
C PHE A 194 -8.08 -3.09 -4.13
N LEU A 195 -9.22 -3.77 -3.95
CA LEU A 195 -10.45 -3.45 -4.68
C LEU A 195 -10.95 -2.05 -4.29
N TYR A 196 -10.88 -1.70 -3.00
CA TYR A 196 -11.27 -0.38 -2.52
C TYR A 196 -10.37 0.74 -3.01
N VAL A 197 -9.06 0.49 -3.09
CA VAL A 197 -8.09 1.38 -3.73
C VAL A 197 -8.46 1.62 -5.19
N LEU A 198 -8.78 0.57 -5.95
CA LEU A 198 -9.12 0.72 -7.37
C LEU A 198 -10.42 1.51 -7.57
N LEU A 199 -11.45 1.25 -6.76
CA LEU A 199 -12.70 2.03 -6.77
C LEU A 199 -12.45 3.49 -6.41
N TRP A 200 -11.64 3.75 -5.38
CA TRP A 200 -11.33 5.11 -4.93
C TRP A 200 -10.57 5.88 -6.00
N ALA A 201 -9.47 5.33 -6.52
CA ALA A 201 -8.66 5.97 -7.55
C ALA A 201 -9.46 6.23 -8.85
N ALA A 202 -10.37 5.32 -9.22
CA ALA A 202 -11.19 5.47 -10.41
C ALA A 202 -12.31 6.51 -10.25
N ILE A 203 -12.94 6.59 -9.08
CA ILE A 203 -14.06 7.53 -8.82
C ILE A 203 -13.56 8.93 -8.45
N CYS A 204 -12.46 9.03 -7.71
CA CYS A 204 -11.92 10.32 -7.24
C CYS A 204 -11.01 10.98 -8.29
N GLY A 205 -10.32 10.18 -9.11
CA GLY A 205 -9.38 10.70 -10.10
C GLY A 205 -8.18 11.37 -9.44
N ASP A 206 -7.95 12.64 -9.77
CA ASP A 206 -6.88 13.49 -9.25
C ASP A 206 -7.24 14.22 -7.95
N LYS A 207 -8.35 13.83 -7.31
CA LYS A 207 -8.85 14.45 -6.08
C LYS A 207 -8.58 13.54 -4.88
N ASP A 208 -8.11 14.16 -3.80
CA ASP A 208 -7.91 13.49 -2.51
C ASP A 208 -9.23 12.95 -1.90
N GLU A 209 -10.37 13.56 -2.26
CA GLU A 209 -11.68 13.23 -1.71
C GLU A 209 -12.70 12.83 -2.79
N PRO A 210 -13.62 11.90 -2.48
CA PRO A 210 -14.67 11.51 -3.40
C PRO A 210 -15.61 12.68 -3.72
N PRO A 211 -16.26 12.70 -4.90
CA PRO A 211 -17.31 13.66 -5.19
C PRO A 211 -18.39 13.69 -4.08
N GLU A 212 -18.98 14.86 -3.79
CA GLU A 212 -19.98 15.01 -2.70
C GLU A 212 -21.16 14.04 -2.84
N ALA A 213 -21.59 13.77 -4.07
CA ALA A 213 -22.68 12.84 -4.37
C ALA A 213 -22.25 11.36 -4.35
N SER A 214 -20.94 11.09 -4.25
CA SER A 214 -20.40 9.73 -4.31
C SER A 214 -20.76 8.93 -3.08
N ARG A 215 -21.03 7.65 -3.30
CA ARG A 215 -21.26 6.70 -2.22
C ARG A 215 -20.04 6.49 -1.34
N LEU A 216 -18.83 6.71 -1.87
CA LEU A 216 -17.57 6.56 -1.15
C LEU A 216 -17.45 7.51 0.05
N GLN A 217 -18.16 8.65 0.05
CA GLN A 217 -18.27 9.56 1.20
C GLN A 217 -18.75 8.87 2.48
N ARG A 218 -19.51 7.78 2.34
CA ARG A 218 -20.07 7.02 3.47
C ARG A 218 -19.10 5.99 4.06
N TRP A 219 -17.95 5.74 3.42
CA TRP A 219 -16.95 4.78 3.88
C TRP A 219 -16.10 5.30 5.06
N PRO A 220 -15.57 6.54 5.06
CA PRO A 220 -14.89 7.09 6.24
C PRO A 220 -15.86 7.58 7.33
N SER A 221 -17.14 7.73 7.02
CA SER A 221 -18.12 8.38 7.90
C SER A 221 -18.63 7.50 9.05
N GLY A 222 -19.10 8.12 10.14
CA GLY A 222 -19.77 7.43 11.25
C GLY A 222 -18.85 6.56 12.11
N ARG A 223 -19.38 5.48 12.72
CA ARG A 223 -18.59 4.49 13.47
C ARG A 223 -18.10 3.37 12.54
N PHE A 224 -17.16 2.53 13.00
CA PHE A 224 -16.67 1.39 12.20
C PHE A 224 -17.78 0.44 11.72
N VAL A 225 -18.79 0.18 12.57
CA VAL A 225 -19.96 -0.63 12.19
C VAL A 225 -20.81 0.02 11.08
N ASP A 226 -20.86 1.35 11.03
CA ASP A 226 -21.59 2.08 9.99
C ASP A 226 -20.86 1.95 8.65
N CYS A 227 -19.52 2.05 8.67
CA CYS A 227 -18.67 1.78 7.50
C CYS A 227 -18.86 0.33 7.00
N ALA A 228 -18.79 -0.66 7.89
CA ALA A 228 -18.97 -2.07 7.52
C ALA A 228 -20.33 -2.30 6.85
N ARG A 229 -21.42 -1.74 7.39
CA ARG A 229 -22.77 -1.85 6.82
C ARG A 229 -22.85 -1.20 5.44
N ASN A 230 -22.28 -0.01 5.27
CA ASN A 230 -22.29 0.70 3.99
C ASN A 230 -21.54 -0.11 2.92
N LYS A 231 -20.34 -0.60 3.25
CA LYS A 231 -19.54 -1.45 2.37
C LYS A 231 -20.24 -2.77 2.05
N LEU A 232 -20.87 -3.41 3.02
CA LEU A 232 -21.61 -4.66 2.80
C LEU A 232 -22.75 -4.47 1.78
N TYR A 233 -23.49 -3.37 1.88
CA TYR A 233 -24.50 -3.02 0.87
C TYR A 233 -23.85 -2.74 -0.49
N ASP A 234 -22.80 -1.91 -0.50
CA ASP A 234 -22.10 -1.48 -1.72
C ASP A 234 -21.38 -2.64 -2.43
N MET A 235 -21.01 -3.72 -1.72
CA MET A 235 -20.44 -4.94 -2.31
C MET A 235 -21.50 -5.97 -2.71
N GLY A 236 -22.77 -5.75 -2.37
CA GLY A 236 -23.90 -6.51 -2.91
C GLY A 236 -24.19 -6.15 -4.37
N GLU A 237 -24.97 -6.97 -5.08
CA GLU A 237 -25.20 -6.78 -6.53
C GLU A 237 -25.77 -5.39 -6.87
N GLU A 238 -26.84 -4.98 -6.19
CA GLU A 238 -27.48 -3.67 -6.42
C GLU A 238 -26.57 -2.50 -6.03
N GLY A 239 -25.92 -2.60 -4.86
CA GLY A 239 -25.03 -1.55 -4.38
C GLY A 239 -23.80 -1.37 -5.26
N PHE A 240 -23.25 -2.48 -5.77
CA PHE A 240 -22.07 -2.43 -6.62
C PHE A 240 -22.40 -1.89 -8.00
N ALA A 241 -23.55 -2.24 -8.58
CA ALA A 241 -24.02 -1.63 -9.82
C ALA A 241 -24.13 -0.10 -9.70
N LYS A 242 -24.57 0.42 -8.54
CA LYS A 242 -24.61 1.87 -8.27
C LYS A 242 -23.22 2.49 -8.16
N LEU A 243 -22.24 1.81 -7.55
CA LEU A 243 -20.86 2.27 -7.51
C LEU A 243 -20.23 2.32 -8.91
N ILE A 244 -20.46 1.29 -9.71
CA ILE A 244 -19.97 1.24 -11.10
C ILE A 244 -20.55 2.40 -11.93
N ALA A 245 -21.80 2.77 -11.69
CA ALA A 245 -22.42 3.92 -12.36
C ALA A 245 -21.83 5.30 -11.97
N GLU A 246 -20.98 5.37 -10.93
CA GLU A 246 -20.26 6.60 -10.56
C GLU A 246 -18.93 6.78 -11.32
N LEU A 247 -18.49 5.75 -12.07
CA LEU A 247 -17.23 5.82 -12.79
C LEU A 247 -17.29 6.87 -13.92
N PRO A 248 -16.22 7.68 -14.09
CA PRO A 248 -16.09 8.58 -15.23
C PRO A 248 -16.12 7.80 -16.55
N GLN A 249 -16.73 8.40 -17.58
CA GLN A 249 -16.87 7.77 -18.91
C GLN A 249 -15.50 7.47 -19.56
N GLU A 250 -14.47 8.22 -19.18
CA GLU A 250 -13.10 8.10 -19.67
C GLU A 250 -12.39 6.82 -19.22
N LEU A 251 -12.93 6.10 -18.23
CA LEU A 251 -12.37 4.86 -17.69
C LEU A 251 -13.03 3.59 -18.27
N GLU A 252 -13.57 3.68 -19.49
CA GLU A 252 -14.31 2.58 -20.13
C GLU A 252 -13.57 1.22 -20.06
N GLY A 253 -14.33 0.21 -19.65
CA GLY A 253 -13.93 -1.18 -19.50
C GLY A 253 -13.32 -1.53 -18.14
N ILE A 254 -13.06 -0.56 -17.24
CA ILE A 254 -12.60 -0.87 -15.88
C ILE A 254 -13.70 -1.54 -15.05
N GLU A 255 -14.96 -1.36 -15.45
CA GLU A 255 -16.14 -1.92 -14.79
C GLU A 255 -16.07 -3.44 -14.72
N GLN A 256 -15.62 -4.10 -15.80
CA GLN A 256 -15.47 -5.55 -15.83
C GLN A 256 -14.41 -6.04 -14.85
N VAL A 257 -13.27 -5.34 -14.78
CA VAL A 257 -12.20 -5.65 -13.81
C VAL A 257 -12.73 -5.56 -12.38
N LEU A 258 -13.44 -4.47 -12.07
CA LEU A 258 -14.04 -4.25 -10.75
C LEU A 258 -15.07 -5.34 -10.40
N GLN A 259 -15.91 -5.72 -11.36
CA GLN A 259 -16.89 -6.81 -11.20
C GLN A 259 -16.22 -8.16 -10.95
N ASP A 260 -15.18 -8.49 -11.71
CA ASP A 260 -14.47 -9.75 -11.58
C ASP A 260 -13.71 -9.83 -10.24
N LEU A 261 -13.09 -8.73 -9.81
CA LEU A 261 -12.47 -8.62 -8.48
C LEU A 261 -13.50 -8.79 -7.36
N ARG A 262 -14.67 -8.13 -7.49
CA ARG A 262 -15.77 -8.29 -6.53
C ARG A 262 -16.20 -9.76 -6.43
N GLN A 263 -16.37 -10.44 -7.56
CA GLN A 263 -16.76 -11.86 -7.57
C GLN A 263 -15.68 -12.76 -6.99
N ALA A 264 -14.41 -12.46 -7.25
CA ALA A 264 -13.28 -13.23 -6.71
C ALA A 264 -13.17 -13.12 -5.18
N LEU A 265 -13.48 -11.95 -4.63
CA LEU A 265 -13.44 -11.66 -3.19
C LEU A 265 -14.73 -12.11 -2.49
N PHE A 266 -15.89 -11.68 -2.98
CA PHE A 266 -17.18 -11.84 -2.31
C PHE A 266 -18.01 -12.96 -2.92
N MET A 267 -17.65 -14.20 -2.57
CA MET A 267 -18.47 -15.35 -2.94
C MET A 267 -19.83 -15.26 -2.25
N VAL A 268 -20.91 -15.39 -3.02
CA VAL A 268 -22.27 -15.45 -2.48
C VAL A 268 -22.51 -16.86 -1.95
N GLN A 269 -22.74 -16.96 -0.64
CA GLN A 269 -23.13 -18.20 0.03
C GLN A 269 -24.50 -17.98 0.67
N ASN A 270 -25.49 -18.80 0.31
CA ASN A 270 -26.86 -18.73 0.82
C ASN A 270 -27.49 -17.32 0.72
N GLY A 271 -27.23 -16.62 -0.38
CA GLY A 271 -27.78 -15.27 -0.63
C GLY A 271 -27.09 -14.14 0.14
N SER A 272 -26.00 -14.41 0.86
CA SER A 272 -25.18 -13.39 1.53
C SER A 272 -23.75 -13.43 1.02
N ILE A 273 -23.11 -12.26 0.90
CA ILE A 273 -21.68 -12.19 0.57
C ILE A 273 -20.85 -12.69 1.75
N SER A 274 -19.93 -13.62 1.49
CA SER A 274 -19.01 -14.12 2.50
C SER A 274 -17.78 -13.21 2.61
N THR A 275 -17.41 -12.89 3.86
CA THR A 275 -16.15 -12.22 4.22
C THR A 275 -15.13 -13.21 4.81
N SER A 276 -15.39 -14.52 4.74
CA SER A 276 -14.52 -15.53 5.32
C SER A 276 -13.16 -15.61 4.62
N THR A 277 -12.12 -15.87 5.41
CA THR A 277 -10.76 -16.10 4.92
C THR A 277 -10.45 -17.60 4.89
N ASP A 278 -9.95 -18.09 3.75
CA ASP A 278 -9.31 -19.41 3.67
C ASP A 278 -7.81 -19.26 3.88
N LEU A 279 -7.30 -19.75 5.02
CA LEU A 279 -5.89 -19.62 5.40
C LEU A 279 -5.03 -20.78 4.87
N ARG A 280 -5.62 -21.78 4.22
CA ARG A 280 -4.86 -22.88 3.61
C ARG A 280 -4.05 -22.37 2.43
N GLU A 281 -2.92 -23.01 2.15
CA GLU A 281 -2.02 -22.61 1.07
C GLU A 281 -2.74 -22.56 -0.28
N GLU A 282 -3.63 -23.51 -0.57
CA GLU A 282 -4.42 -23.52 -1.81
C GLU A 282 -5.43 -22.37 -1.88
N GLY A 283 -5.97 -21.96 -0.72
CA GLY A 283 -6.89 -20.82 -0.61
C GLY A 283 -6.18 -19.50 -0.87
N VAL A 284 -5.02 -19.33 -0.24
CA VAL A 284 -4.11 -18.19 -0.42
C VAL A 284 -3.71 -18.07 -1.89
N ASP A 285 -3.13 -19.11 -2.45
CA ASP A 285 -2.62 -19.11 -3.83
C ASP A 285 -3.75 -18.97 -4.85
N GLY A 286 -4.90 -19.59 -4.57
CA GLY A 286 -6.09 -19.45 -5.39
C GLY A 286 -6.59 -18.01 -5.47
N LEU A 287 -6.63 -17.26 -4.35
CA LEU A 287 -7.13 -15.89 -4.36
C LEU A 287 -6.15 -14.91 -5.04
N TYR A 288 -4.86 -14.96 -4.69
CA TYR A 288 -3.85 -14.14 -5.37
C TYR A 288 -3.83 -14.44 -6.88
N GLY A 289 -3.79 -15.71 -7.26
CA GLY A 289 -3.75 -16.13 -8.66
C GLY A 289 -4.95 -15.63 -9.46
N ARG A 290 -6.16 -15.71 -8.90
CA ARG A 290 -7.37 -15.17 -9.55
C ARG A 290 -7.31 -13.66 -9.73
N MET A 291 -6.96 -12.91 -8.69
CA MET A 291 -6.88 -11.45 -8.78
C MET A 291 -5.83 -11.00 -9.80
N LEU A 292 -4.62 -11.57 -9.75
CA LEU A 292 -3.55 -11.25 -10.70
C LEU A 292 -3.94 -11.59 -12.14
N TYR A 293 -4.60 -12.73 -12.36
CA TYR A 293 -5.09 -13.13 -13.67
C TYR A 293 -6.08 -12.11 -14.26
N ILE A 294 -7.02 -11.59 -13.46
CA ILE A 294 -7.98 -10.56 -13.89
C ILE A 294 -7.24 -9.32 -14.40
N PHE A 295 -6.24 -8.84 -13.66
CA PHE A 295 -5.43 -7.70 -14.09
C PHE A 295 -4.63 -7.99 -15.36
N ASP A 296 -3.98 -9.16 -15.45
CA ASP A 296 -3.14 -9.52 -16.60
C ASP A 296 -3.95 -9.61 -17.90
N VAL A 297 -5.16 -10.19 -17.86
CA VAL A 297 -6.07 -10.21 -19.01
C VAL A 297 -6.49 -8.79 -19.39
N ALA A 298 -6.95 -8.00 -18.42
CA ALA A 298 -7.45 -6.64 -18.67
C ALA A 298 -6.37 -5.69 -19.22
N ILE A 299 -5.12 -5.86 -18.81
CA ILE A 299 -3.97 -5.10 -19.34
C ILE A 299 -3.66 -5.56 -20.77
N ALA A 300 -3.59 -6.88 -21.02
CA ALA A 300 -3.27 -7.42 -22.34
C ALA A 300 -4.30 -6.99 -23.40
N GLU A 301 -5.58 -7.00 -23.07
CA GLU A 301 -6.66 -6.56 -23.96
C GLU A 301 -6.61 -5.08 -24.32
N ARG A 302 -5.98 -4.24 -23.49
CA ARG A 302 -5.85 -2.79 -23.72
C ARG A 302 -4.58 -2.40 -24.43
N VAL A 303 -3.49 -3.13 -24.21
CA VAL A 303 -2.23 -2.91 -24.93
C VAL A 303 -2.31 -3.42 -26.37
N GLY A 304 -3.17 -4.41 -26.64
CA GLY A 304 -3.41 -4.95 -27.98
C GLY A 304 -4.40 -4.17 -28.84
N LYS A 305 -5.04 -3.11 -28.32
CA LYS A 305 -5.97 -2.21 -29.04
C LYS A 305 -5.25 -0.95 -29.47
#